data_AF-A0A8J5S0Y9-F1
#
_entry.id   AF-A0A8J5S0Y9-F1
#
_cell.length_a   1.000
_cell.length_b   1.000
_cell.length_c   1.000
_cell.angle_alpha   90.00
_cell.angle_beta   90.00
_cell.angle_gamma   90.00
#
_symmetry.space_group_name_H-M   'P 1'
#
loop_
_entity.id
_entity.type
_entity.pdbx_description
1 polymer ?
#
loop_
_entity_poly.entity_id
_entity_poly.type
_entity_poly.pdbx_seq_one_letter_code
_entity_poly.pdbx_strand_id
1 'polypeptide(L)'
;MRKRVVDMAGTLGRTVKVELDHQKVPVHGFLDYLKLYIKSASKDKVDELPRIYEKVNDRWEVCVSLSEGQFQQVSFVNRIATIRGGTHVDYVTNQIATHVMNIVNKKNKNANMKAHIVKGHLWVFVNALVDNPAFDSQTKETLTTLGSSAVVSSLLSWVDFKLSKELQKTDGSKRSRLTGIPKLEDANDAGGKDSQMCTLILTEGDSAKALAMAGIAVVGRNHYGVFPLRGKLLNYDSTKGLRYGHLMIMTDQEARCTT
;
A
#
# COMPACT_ATOMS: atom_id res chain seq x y z
N MET A 1 21.45 -22.89 -20.03
CA MET A 1 20.34 -22.89 -21.01
C MET A 1 18.95 -22.99 -20.37
N ARG A 2 18.69 -23.93 -19.43
CA ARG A 2 17.35 -24.13 -18.82
C ARG A 2 16.65 -22.86 -18.32
N LYS A 3 17.34 -21.98 -17.59
CA LYS A 3 16.78 -20.69 -17.13
C LYS A 3 16.21 -19.87 -18.29
N ARG A 4 16.93 -19.77 -19.40
CA ARG A 4 16.52 -18.94 -20.54
C ARG A 4 15.24 -19.46 -21.18
N VAL A 5 15.04 -20.78 -21.20
CA VAL A 5 13.80 -21.38 -21.71
C VAL A 5 12.61 -21.05 -20.81
N VAL A 6 12.83 -21.04 -19.49
CA VAL A 6 11.82 -20.61 -18.50
C VAL A 6 11.51 -19.12 -18.63
N ASP A 7 12.53 -18.27 -18.85
CA ASP A 7 12.34 -16.84 -19.12
C ASP A 7 11.48 -16.61 -20.38
N MET A 8 11.72 -17.38 -21.44
CA MET A 8 10.92 -17.32 -22.67
C MET A 8 9.48 -17.76 -22.42
N ALA A 9 9.26 -18.85 -21.69
CA ALA A 9 7.91 -19.30 -21.31
C ALA A 9 7.15 -18.27 -20.47
N GLY A 10 7.84 -17.59 -19.56
CA GLY A 10 7.29 -16.52 -18.74
C GLY A 10 6.90 -15.28 -19.56
N THR A 11 7.72 -14.90 -20.53
CA THR A 11 7.52 -13.66 -21.29
C THR A 11 6.61 -13.83 -22.50
N LEU A 12 6.59 -14.98 -23.17
CA LEU A 12 5.75 -15.22 -24.36
C LEU A 12 4.25 -15.31 -24.05
N GLY A 13 3.89 -15.62 -22.80
CA GLY A 13 2.49 -15.73 -22.40
C GLY A 13 1.84 -17.05 -22.81
N ARG A 14 0.51 -17.08 -22.87
CA ARG A 14 -0.29 -18.31 -23.12
C ARG A 14 -0.40 -18.70 -24.59
N THR A 15 0.03 -17.84 -25.50
CA THR A 15 -0.11 -18.05 -26.95
C THR A 15 0.89 -19.08 -27.49
N VAL A 16 2.03 -19.27 -26.82
CA VAL A 16 3.09 -20.18 -27.27
C VAL A 16 3.36 -21.24 -26.21
N LYS A 17 3.36 -22.51 -26.62
CA LYS A 17 3.78 -23.63 -25.77
C LYS A 17 5.31 -23.77 -25.86
N VAL A 18 5.96 -23.82 -24.71
CA VAL A 18 7.43 -23.94 -24.62
C VAL A 18 7.78 -25.30 -24.01
N GLU A 19 8.66 -26.03 -24.70
CA GLU A 19 9.15 -27.35 -24.29
C GLU A 19 10.68 -27.35 -24.23
N LEU A 20 11.24 -28.09 -23.28
CA LEU A 20 12.67 -28.37 -23.15
C LEU A 20 12.82 -29.89 -23.03
N ASP A 21 13.60 -30.50 -23.91
CA ASP A 21 13.82 -31.96 -23.94
C ASP A 21 12.50 -32.75 -23.97
N HIS A 22 11.55 -32.31 -24.81
CA HIS A 22 10.19 -32.86 -24.94
C HIS A 22 9.30 -32.76 -23.69
N GLN A 23 9.76 -32.03 -22.66
CA GLN A 23 8.96 -31.74 -21.47
C GLN A 23 8.44 -30.31 -21.50
N LYS A 24 7.12 -30.17 -21.30
CA LYS A 24 6.48 -28.85 -21.21
C LYS A 24 6.97 -28.09 -20.00
N VAL A 25 7.36 -26.84 -20.22
CA VAL A 25 7.70 -25.93 -19.13
C VAL A 25 6.40 -25.48 -18.46
N PRO A 26 6.23 -25.68 -17.13
CA PRO A 26 4.98 -25.40 -16.42
C PRO A 26 4.85 -23.90 -16.06
N VAL A 27 5.02 -23.03 -17.06
CA VAL A 27 4.93 -21.57 -16.91
C VAL A 27 4.02 -21.02 -18.01
N HIS A 28 2.92 -20.38 -17.62
CA HIS A 28 1.89 -19.91 -18.54
C HIS A 28 1.72 -18.39 -18.49
N GLY A 29 2.84 -17.68 -18.65
CA GLY A 29 2.94 -16.24 -18.67
C GLY A 29 3.66 -15.64 -17.46
N PHE A 30 3.68 -14.32 -17.39
CA PHE A 30 4.60 -13.60 -16.53
C PHE A 30 4.27 -13.79 -15.05
N LEU A 31 2.99 -13.83 -14.68
CA LEU A 31 2.59 -14.08 -13.29
C LEU A 31 3.10 -15.44 -12.76
N ASP A 32 3.04 -16.51 -13.55
CA ASP A 32 3.53 -17.83 -13.12
C ASP A 32 5.06 -17.86 -13.02
N TYR A 33 5.73 -17.16 -13.93
CA TYR A 33 7.18 -16.95 -13.88
C TYR A 33 7.60 -16.24 -12.58
N LEU A 34 6.89 -15.18 -12.18
CA LEU A 34 7.14 -14.45 -10.94
C LEU A 34 6.98 -15.33 -9.69
N LYS A 35 5.97 -16.21 -9.67
CA LYS A 35 5.76 -17.15 -8.56
C LYS A 35 6.99 -18.04 -8.32
N LEU A 36 7.72 -18.42 -9.36
CA LEU A 36 8.94 -19.22 -9.20
C LEU A 36 10.02 -18.46 -8.40
N TYR A 37 10.19 -17.17 -8.67
CA TYR A 37 11.12 -16.31 -7.94
C TYR A 37 10.71 -16.13 -6.48
N ILE A 38 9.44 -15.77 -6.26
CA ILE A 38 8.92 -15.51 -4.91
C ILE A 38 8.94 -16.78 -4.05
N LYS A 39 8.55 -17.93 -4.63
CA LYS A 39 8.65 -19.22 -3.95
C LYS A 39 10.09 -19.57 -3.60
N SER A 40 11.04 -19.30 -4.49
CA SER A 40 12.46 -19.54 -4.21
C SER A 40 13.01 -18.65 -3.11
N ALA A 41 12.61 -17.37 -3.09
CA ALA A 41 13.07 -16.40 -2.08
C ALA A 41 12.35 -16.54 -0.72
N SER A 42 11.22 -17.23 -0.69
CA SER A 42 10.46 -17.50 0.54
C SER A 42 10.69 -18.91 1.10
N LYS A 43 11.63 -19.70 0.54
CA LYS A 43 11.87 -21.10 0.96
C LYS A 43 12.12 -21.26 2.45
N ASP A 44 12.81 -20.29 3.06
CA ASP A 44 13.19 -20.30 4.47
C ASP A 44 12.29 -19.39 5.34
N LYS A 45 11.21 -18.85 4.77
CA LYS A 45 10.29 -17.92 5.44
C LYS A 45 8.95 -18.60 5.70
N VAL A 46 8.37 -18.32 6.87
CA VAL A 46 7.05 -18.84 7.27
C VAL A 46 5.93 -18.31 6.38
N ASP A 47 6.07 -17.05 5.93
CA ASP A 47 5.12 -16.37 5.04
C ASP A 47 5.76 -16.07 3.68
N GLU A 48 4.97 -16.16 2.60
CA GLU A 48 5.40 -15.71 1.27
C GLU A 48 5.72 -14.20 1.28
N LEU A 49 6.76 -13.80 0.55
CA LEU A 49 7.07 -12.39 0.37
C LEU A 49 5.87 -11.63 -0.24
N PRO A 50 5.51 -10.47 0.32
CA PRO A 50 4.42 -9.66 -0.20
C PRO A 50 4.78 -9.18 -1.61
N ARG A 51 3.83 -9.34 -2.54
CA ARG A 51 3.99 -8.93 -3.94
C ARG A 51 2.76 -8.19 -4.44
N ILE A 52 3.00 -7.21 -5.29
CA ILE A 52 1.96 -6.52 -6.05
C ILE A 52 2.30 -6.71 -7.52
N TYR A 53 1.49 -7.51 -8.23
CA TYR A 53 1.58 -7.71 -9.66
C TYR A 53 0.44 -6.97 -10.36
N GLU A 54 0.76 -6.31 -11.47
CA GLU A 54 -0.24 -5.70 -12.35
C GLU A 54 0.17 -5.83 -13.82
N LYS A 55 -0.78 -6.22 -14.66
CA LYS A 55 -0.72 -6.01 -16.11
C LYS A 55 -1.29 -4.63 -16.43
N VAL A 56 -0.40 -3.66 -16.65
CA VAL A 56 -0.74 -2.24 -16.86
C VAL A 56 -1.48 -2.05 -18.19
N ASN A 57 -0.99 -2.72 -19.23
CA ASN A 57 -1.59 -2.82 -20.55
C ASN A 57 -1.02 -4.05 -21.28
N ASP A 58 -1.34 -4.23 -22.56
CA ASP A 58 -0.81 -5.36 -23.34
C ASP A 58 0.69 -5.34 -23.58
N ARG A 59 1.35 -4.20 -23.32
CA ARG A 59 2.78 -4.01 -23.51
C ARG A 59 3.57 -4.03 -22.22
N TRP A 60 2.95 -3.82 -21.06
CA TRP A 60 3.63 -3.66 -19.78
C TRP A 60 3.00 -4.50 -18.69
N GLU A 61 3.82 -5.35 -18.07
CA GLU A 61 3.52 -6.04 -16.83
C GLU A 61 4.60 -5.71 -15.80
N VAL A 62 4.18 -5.34 -14.60
CA VAL A 62 5.07 -4.93 -13.52
C VAL A 62 4.71 -5.70 -12.27
N CYS A 63 5.72 -6.19 -11.55
CA CYS A 63 5.55 -6.71 -10.21
C CYS A 63 6.58 -6.10 -9.27
N VAL A 64 6.15 -5.80 -8.05
CA VAL A 64 7.01 -5.25 -7.00
C VAL A 64 6.89 -6.14 -5.77
N SER A 65 8.02 -6.50 -5.20
CA SER A 65 8.16 -7.23 -3.94
C SER A 65 9.20 -6.53 -3.06
N LEU A 66 9.31 -6.94 -1.82
CA LEU A 66 10.36 -6.45 -0.90
C LEU A 66 11.66 -7.21 -1.13
N SER A 67 12.78 -6.49 -1.04
CA SER A 67 14.13 -7.05 -0.99
C SER A 67 14.77 -6.87 0.39
N GLU A 68 15.85 -7.61 0.67
CA GLU A 68 16.58 -7.56 1.94
C GLU A 68 17.63 -6.44 1.98
N GLY A 69 17.23 -5.22 1.61
CA GLY A 69 18.07 -4.02 1.72
C GLY A 69 19.06 -3.80 0.57
N GLN A 70 18.99 -4.62 -0.48
CA GLN A 70 19.63 -4.32 -1.77
C GLN A 70 18.60 -4.30 -2.89
N PHE A 71 18.71 -3.32 -3.78
CA PHE A 71 17.83 -3.24 -4.93
C PHE A 71 18.03 -4.46 -5.83
N GLN A 72 16.93 -5.12 -6.17
CA GLN A 72 16.95 -6.28 -7.07
C GLN A 72 15.99 -6.05 -8.23
N GLN A 73 16.36 -6.54 -9.40
CA GLN A 73 15.50 -6.44 -10.57
C GLN A 73 15.58 -7.66 -11.47
N VAL A 74 14.46 -7.98 -12.11
CA VAL A 74 14.40 -8.95 -13.22
C VAL A 74 13.53 -8.35 -14.31
N SER A 75 14.13 -7.97 -15.43
CA SER A 75 13.41 -7.27 -16.48
C SER A 75 13.66 -7.81 -17.88
N PHE A 76 12.65 -7.60 -18.72
CA PHE A 76 12.62 -8.02 -20.10
C PHE A 76 12.09 -6.90 -20.98
N VAL A 77 12.79 -6.64 -22.09
CA VAL A 77 12.32 -5.73 -23.14
C VAL A 77 12.27 -6.51 -24.44
N ASN A 78 11.09 -6.59 -25.06
CA ASN A 78 10.88 -7.37 -26.29
C ASN A 78 11.44 -8.80 -26.18
N ARG A 79 11.20 -9.45 -25.01
CA ARG A 79 11.68 -10.82 -24.66
C ARG A 79 13.19 -10.96 -24.44
N ILE A 80 13.95 -9.88 -24.55
CA ILE A 80 15.39 -9.84 -24.25
C ILE A 80 15.54 -9.58 -22.76
N ALA A 81 16.36 -10.38 -22.06
CA ALA A 81 16.62 -10.14 -20.63
C ALA A 81 17.59 -8.96 -20.47
N THR A 82 17.09 -7.89 -19.88
CA THR A 82 17.89 -6.72 -19.49
C THR A 82 18.44 -6.94 -18.09
N ILE A 83 19.48 -7.78 -17.97
CA ILE A 83 20.02 -8.24 -16.68
C ILE A 83 20.63 -7.11 -15.84
N ARG A 84 21.11 -6.03 -16.49
CA ARG A 84 21.59 -4.81 -15.81
C ARG A 84 20.50 -3.74 -15.69
N GLY A 85 19.28 -4.02 -16.17
CA GLY A 85 18.13 -3.12 -16.08
C GLY A 85 18.18 -2.06 -17.18
N GLY A 86 18.12 -0.80 -16.81
CA GLY A 86 18.10 0.33 -17.72
C GLY A 86 16.89 1.24 -17.52
N THR A 87 16.65 2.09 -18.51
CA THR A 87 15.70 3.20 -18.44
C THR A 87 14.29 2.78 -18.05
N HIS A 88 13.79 1.63 -18.51
CA HIS A 88 12.46 1.11 -18.18
C HIS A 88 12.34 0.70 -16.70
N VAL A 89 13.40 0.13 -16.13
CA VAL A 89 13.43 -0.25 -14.70
C VAL A 89 13.55 1.00 -13.83
N ASP A 90 14.45 1.91 -14.18
CA ASP A 90 14.62 3.19 -13.48
C ASP A 90 13.33 3.98 -13.48
N TYR A 91 12.65 3.99 -14.63
CA TYR A 91 11.38 4.65 -14.80
C TYR A 91 10.29 4.14 -13.83
N VAL A 92 10.12 2.82 -13.71
CA VAL A 92 9.16 2.21 -12.76
C VAL A 92 9.59 2.45 -11.30
N THR A 93 10.86 2.20 -10.99
CA THR A 93 11.38 2.29 -9.61
C THR A 93 11.40 3.71 -9.08
N ASN A 94 11.74 4.71 -9.91
CA ASN A 94 11.73 6.13 -9.53
C ASN A 94 10.34 6.58 -9.09
N GLN A 95 9.29 6.18 -9.83
CA GLN A 95 7.91 6.55 -9.52
C GLN A 95 7.47 5.95 -8.19
N ILE A 96 7.68 4.64 -8.01
CA ILE A 96 7.31 3.93 -6.77
C ILE A 96 8.06 4.53 -5.59
N ALA A 97 9.39 4.69 -5.71
CA ALA A 97 10.22 5.20 -4.62
C ALA A 97 9.84 6.63 -4.22
N THR A 98 9.60 7.51 -5.20
CA THR A 98 9.17 8.89 -4.94
C THR A 98 7.81 8.93 -4.25
N HIS A 99 6.86 8.13 -4.73
CA HIS A 99 5.51 8.10 -4.17
C HIS A 99 5.50 7.56 -2.73
N VAL A 100 6.17 6.44 -2.47
CA VAL A 100 6.31 5.87 -1.12
C VAL A 100 7.03 6.84 -0.18
N MET A 101 8.14 7.45 -0.63
CA MET A 101 8.87 8.45 0.13
C MET A 101 7.95 9.62 0.55
N ASN A 102 7.15 10.14 -0.38
CA ASN A 102 6.22 11.24 -0.11
C ASN A 102 5.16 10.85 0.93
N ILE A 103 4.59 9.64 0.84
CA ILE A 103 3.63 9.14 1.84
C ILE A 103 4.29 9.04 3.22
N VAL A 104 5.48 8.44 3.30
CA VAL A 104 6.17 8.24 4.58
C VAL A 104 6.56 9.56 5.21
N ASN A 105 7.13 10.50 4.44
CA ASN A 105 7.49 11.83 4.95
C ASN A 105 6.26 12.65 5.35
N LYS A 106 5.11 12.48 4.68
CA LYS A 106 3.85 13.13 5.08
C LYS A 106 3.31 12.57 6.39
N LYS A 107 3.43 11.25 6.63
CA LYS A 107 2.97 10.59 7.87
C LYS A 107 3.94 10.79 9.04
N ASN A 108 5.25 10.74 8.78
CA ASN A 108 6.30 10.89 9.78
C ASN A 108 7.26 12.01 9.36
N LYS A 109 6.97 13.23 9.82
CA LYS A 109 7.77 14.43 9.49
C LYS A 109 9.24 14.34 9.92
N ASN A 110 9.57 13.49 10.90
CA ASN A 110 10.93 13.30 11.41
C ASN A 110 11.72 12.20 10.69
N ALA A 111 11.10 11.42 9.78
CA ALA A 111 11.75 10.28 9.14
C ALA A 111 12.81 10.68 8.09
N ASN A 112 12.70 11.89 7.50
CA ASN A 112 13.58 12.39 6.43
C ASN A 112 13.95 11.31 5.40
N MET A 113 12.95 10.53 4.97
CA MET A 113 13.15 9.40 4.08
C MET A 113 13.57 9.90 2.70
N LYS A 114 14.59 9.26 2.11
CA LYS A 114 15.09 9.55 0.77
C LYS A 114 14.71 8.44 -0.21
N ALA A 115 14.42 8.79 -1.46
CA ALA A 115 14.02 7.82 -2.49
C ALA A 115 15.05 6.70 -2.71
N HIS A 116 16.35 6.98 -2.58
CA HIS A 116 17.39 5.95 -2.72
C HIS A 116 17.28 4.85 -1.66
N ILE A 117 16.86 5.20 -0.43
CA ILE A 117 16.68 4.23 0.66
C ILE A 117 15.52 3.31 0.29
N VAL A 118 14.39 3.89 -0.13
CA VAL A 118 13.22 3.11 -0.56
C VAL A 118 13.60 2.16 -1.69
N LYS A 119 14.30 2.65 -2.73
CA LYS A 119 14.77 1.81 -3.84
C LYS A 119 15.62 0.63 -3.38
N GLY A 120 16.49 0.83 -2.38
CA GLY A 120 17.31 -0.23 -1.81
C GLY A 120 16.49 -1.41 -1.27
N HIS A 121 15.23 -1.20 -0.90
CA HIS A 121 14.33 -2.24 -0.39
C HIS A 121 13.34 -2.78 -1.43
N LEU A 122 13.47 -2.41 -2.70
CA LEU A 122 12.59 -2.88 -3.77
C LEU A 122 13.21 -4.05 -4.53
N TRP A 123 12.36 -5.05 -4.80
CA TRP A 123 12.59 -6.07 -5.81
C TRP A 123 11.57 -5.89 -6.93
N VAL A 124 12.02 -5.46 -8.11
CA VAL A 124 11.14 -5.09 -9.22
C VAL A 124 11.26 -6.04 -10.40
N PHE A 125 10.13 -6.44 -10.95
CA PHE A 125 10.03 -7.25 -12.14
C PHE A 125 9.30 -6.48 -13.23
N VAL A 126 9.86 -6.44 -14.44
CA VAL A 126 9.29 -5.68 -15.56
C VAL A 126 9.29 -6.53 -16.84
N ASN A 127 8.14 -6.73 -17.47
CA ASN A 127 8.03 -7.26 -18.83
C ASN A 127 7.45 -6.16 -19.71
N ALA A 128 8.25 -5.64 -20.63
CA ALA A 128 7.90 -4.50 -21.46
C ALA A 128 8.05 -4.82 -22.96
N LEU A 129 7.13 -4.28 -23.76
CA LEU A 129 7.25 -4.17 -25.21
C LEU A 129 7.50 -2.71 -25.58
N VAL A 130 8.67 -2.42 -26.13
CA VAL A 130 9.14 -1.05 -26.45
C VAL A 130 9.37 -0.93 -27.95
N ASP A 131 8.90 0.16 -28.55
CA ASP A 131 9.16 0.47 -29.96
C ASP A 131 10.58 1.00 -30.13
N ASN A 132 11.28 0.50 -31.14
CA ASN A 132 12.65 0.89 -31.49
C ASN A 132 13.61 0.91 -30.27
N PRO A 133 13.75 -0.23 -29.54
CA PRO A 133 14.59 -0.26 -28.35
C PRO A 133 16.08 -0.16 -28.74
N ALA A 134 16.79 0.73 -28.06
CA ALA A 134 18.23 0.90 -28.11
C ALA A 134 18.83 0.37 -26.81
N PHE A 135 19.97 -0.30 -26.93
CA PHE A 135 20.67 -0.91 -25.81
C PHE A 135 22.10 -0.39 -25.74
N ASP A 136 22.75 -0.62 -24.61
CA ASP A 136 24.13 -0.23 -24.35
C ASP A 136 25.14 -0.86 -25.33
N SER A 137 24.87 -2.10 -25.74
CA SER A 137 25.80 -2.94 -26.48
C SER A 137 25.08 -4.08 -27.18
N GLN A 138 25.84 -4.88 -27.92
CA GLN A 138 25.34 -6.07 -28.61
C GLN A 138 24.76 -7.13 -27.67
N THR A 139 25.24 -7.23 -26.41
CA THR A 139 24.70 -8.18 -25.44
C THR A 139 23.33 -7.76 -24.90
N LYS A 140 22.92 -6.49 -25.14
CA LYS A 140 21.59 -5.94 -24.84
C LYS A 140 21.20 -6.10 -23.37
N GLU A 141 22.15 -5.93 -22.47
CA GLU A 141 21.96 -6.12 -21.03
C GLU A 141 21.28 -4.94 -20.36
N THR A 142 21.37 -3.75 -20.97
CA THR A 142 20.80 -2.50 -20.46
C THR A 142 20.01 -1.77 -21.54
N LEU A 143 18.74 -1.42 -21.28
CA LEU A 143 17.97 -0.55 -22.17
C LEU A 143 18.41 0.92 -21.97
N THR A 144 18.66 1.64 -23.07
CA THR A 144 19.06 3.05 -23.07
C THR A 144 18.00 3.98 -23.64
N THR A 145 17.02 3.48 -24.42
CA THR A 145 15.91 4.31 -24.93
C THR A 145 15.11 4.89 -23.78
N LEU A 146 14.96 6.21 -23.74
CA LEU A 146 14.09 6.88 -22.77
C LEU A 146 12.63 6.51 -23.08
N GLY A 147 11.94 5.90 -22.11
CA GLY A 147 10.56 5.47 -22.26
C GLY A 147 9.64 6.64 -22.61
N SER A 148 8.81 6.47 -23.64
CA SER A 148 7.85 7.46 -24.11
C SER A 148 6.87 7.88 -23.01
N SER A 149 6.59 9.19 -22.93
CA SER A 149 5.80 9.84 -21.88
C SER A 149 4.37 9.30 -21.69
N ALA A 150 3.87 8.48 -22.62
CA ALA A 150 2.54 7.88 -22.55
C ALA A 150 2.37 6.88 -21.40
N VAL A 151 3.42 6.16 -21.00
CA VAL A 151 3.37 5.23 -19.86
C VAL A 151 3.28 5.98 -18.52
N VAL A 152 3.68 7.26 -18.48
CA VAL A 152 3.74 8.15 -17.30
C VAL A 152 2.36 8.47 -16.77
N SER A 153 1.45 8.83 -17.67
CA SER A 153 0.07 9.15 -17.30
C SER A 153 -0.67 7.92 -16.75
N SER A 154 -0.46 6.75 -17.36
CA SER A 154 -1.19 5.52 -17.03
C SER A 154 -0.69 4.88 -15.73
N LEU A 155 0.63 4.93 -15.45
CA LEU A 155 1.18 4.38 -14.20
C LEU A 155 0.97 5.30 -13.00
N LEU A 156 1.10 6.62 -13.15
CA LEU A 156 0.85 7.57 -12.05
C LEU A 156 -0.62 7.55 -11.62
N SER A 157 -1.55 7.61 -12.59
CA SER A 157 -2.99 7.47 -12.30
C SER A 157 -3.31 6.13 -11.64
N TRP A 158 -2.58 5.06 -11.99
CA TRP A 158 -2.72 3.75 -11.37
C TRP A 158 -2.19 3.67 -9.94
N VAL A 159 -1.01 4.23 -9.66
CA VAL A 159 -0.45 4.29 -8.29
C VAL A 159 -1.41 5.06 -7.39
N ASP A 160 -1.89 6.22 -7.86
CA ASP A 160 -2.88 7.01 -7.14
C ASP A 160 -4.21 6.25 -6.98
N PHE A 161 -4.67 5.52 -8.01
CA PHE A 161 -5.90 4.72 -7.94
C PHE A 161 -5.81 3.53 -6.97
N LYS A 162 -4.71 2.78 -6.95
CA LYS A 162 -4.53 1.63 -6.05
C LYS A 162 -4.27 2.06 -4.63
N LEU A 163 -3.48 3.12 -4.40
CA LEU A 163 -3.31 3.67 -3.06
C LEU A 163 -4.59 4.31 -2.55
N SER A 164 -5.34 5.00 -3.41
CA SER A 164 -6.69 5.48 -3.04
C SER A 164 -7.62 4.32 -2.73
N LYS A 165 -7.58 3.21 -3.46
CA LYS A 165 -8.42 2.03 -3.22
C LYS A 165 -8.03 1.26 -1.94
N GLU A 166 -6.73 1.13 -1.66
CA GLU A 166 -6.22 0.52 -0.43
C GLU A 166 -6.45 1.44 0.79
N LEU A 167 -6.26 2.75 0.62
CA LEU A 167 -6.62 3.76 1.62
C LEU A 167 -8.14 3.79 1.83
N GLN A 168 -8.98 3.68 0.79
CA GLN A 168 -10.45 3.64 0.91
C GLN A 168 -10.97 2.35 1.55
N LYS A 169 -10.31 1.19 1.35
CA LYS A 169 -10.62 -0.01 2.17
C LYS A 169 -10.36 0.24 3.67
N THR A 170 -9.45 1.17 3.95
CA THR A 170 -8.97 1.55 5.28
C THR A 170 -9.73 2.77 5.84
N ASP A 171 -10.42 3.54 4.99
CA ASP A 171 -11.06 4.83 5.24
C ASP A 171 -12.57 4.71 4.93
N GLY A 172 -13.33 4.34 5.96
CA GLY A 172 -14.78 4.15 5.88
C GLY A 172 -15.29 2.76 6.25
N SER A 173 -14.39 1.77 6.42
CA SER A 173 -14.77 0.50 7.06
C SER A 173 -14.85 0.69 8.57
N LYS A 174 -16.05 0.47 9.11
CA LYS A 174 -16.34 0.49 10.55
C LYS A 174 -15.39 -0.48 11.27
N ARG A 175 -14.39 0.05 11.98
CA ARG A 175 -13.41 -0.78 12.71
C ARG A 175 -13.93 -1.08 14.12
N SER A 176 -13.82 -2.33 14.55
CA SER A 176 -14.23 -2.74 15.91
C SER A 176 -13.27 -2.25 17.00
N ARG A 177 -12.00 -1.97 16.67
CA ARG A 177 -11.02 -1.44 17.63
C ARG A 177 -10.19 -0.33 17.02
N LEU A 178 -10.00 0.75 17.78
CA LEU A 178 -9.04 1.81 17.48
C LEU A 178 -7.83 1.66 18.40
N THR A 179 -6.64 1.64 17.83
CA THR A 179 -5.37 1.70 18.54
C THR A 179 -4.66 3.00 18.17
N GLY A 180 -4.05 3.67 19.15
CA GLY A 180 -3.20 4.84 18.89
C GLY A 180 -3.90 6.21 18.88
N ILE A 181 -5.12 6.34 19.41
CA ILE A 181 -5.71 7.67 19.74
C ILE A 181 -5.43 7.96 21.22
N PRO A 182 -4.51 8.88 21.55
CA PRO A 182 -4.22 9.21 22.94
C PRO A 182 -5.47 9.74 23.62
N LYS A 183 -5.74 9.27 24.85
CA LYS A 183 -6.85 9.69 25.74
C LYS A 183 -8.25 9.23 25.38
N LEU A 184 -8.47 8.58 24.24
CA LEU A 184 -9.74 7.94 23.94
C LEU A 184 -9.94 6.74 24.87
N GLU A 185 -11.02 6.77 25.63
CA GLU A 185 -11.54 5.59 26.32
C GLU A 185 -12.65 5.01 25.45
N ASP A 186 -12.34 3.98 24.68
CA ASP A 186 -13.30 3.41 23.73
C ASP A 186 -14.34 2.52 24.46
N ALA A 187 -15.57 2.50 23.94
CA ALA A 187 -16.57 1.52 24.35
C ALA A 187 -16.22 0.14 23.78
N ASN A 188 -16.52 -0.94 24.51
CA ASN A 188 -16.17 -2.29 24.07
C ASN A 188 -16.82 -2.68 22.73
N ASP A 189 -18.05 -2.20 22.50
CA ASP A 189 -18.84 -2.54 21.30
C ASP A 189 -18.76 -1.49 20.19
N ALA A 190 -17.93 -0.44 20.37
CA ALA A 190 -17.75 0.63 19.40
C ALA A 190 -17.24 0.09 18.05
N GLY A 191 -17.95 0.41 16.96
CA GLY A 191 -17.66 -0.12 15.64
C GLY A 191 -17.98 -1.61 15.43
N GLY A 192 -18.59 -2.30 16.41
CA GLY A 192 -19.10 -3.67 16.29
C GLY A 192 -20.52 -3.76 15.71
N LYS A 193 -21.23 -4.86 15.94
CA LYS A 193 -22.64 -5.03 15.52
C LYS A 193 -23.56 -4.04 16.24
N ASP A 194 -23.33 -3.85 17.54
CA ASP A 194 -24.18 -3.02 18.42
C ASP A 194 -23.75 -1.55 18.47
N SER A 195 -22.91 -1.10 17.55
CA SER A 195 -22.37 0.25 17.59
C SER A 195 -23.41 1.36 17.49
N GLN A 196 -24.61 1.04 16.97
CA GLN A 196 -25.72 1.99 16.90
C GLN A 196 -26.23 2.35 18.30
N MET A 197 -26.06 1.46 19.27
CA MET A 197 -26.39 1.68 20.68
C MET A 197 -25.26 2.38 21.43
N CYS A 198 -24.06 2.46 20.85
CA CYS A 198 -22.92 3.09 21.49
C CYS A 198 -23.01 4.63 21.41
N THR A 199 -22.69 5.27 22.53
CA THR A 199 -22.58 6.72 22.70
C THR A 199 -21.14 7.14 22.93
N LEU A 200 -20.65 8.09 22.14
CA LEU A 200 -19.37 8.76 22.39
C LEU A 200 -19.64 10.05 23.18
N ILE A 201 -19.01 10.17 24.35
CA ILE A 201 -19.08 11.35 25.20
C ILE A 201 -17.85 12.23 24.89
N LEU A 202 -18.09 13.43 24.36
CA LEU A 202 -17.08 14.46 24.19
C LEU A 202 -17.07 15.38 25.40
N THR A 203 -15.94 15.46 26.09
CA THR A 203 -15.82 16.27 27.31
C THR A 203 -14.95 17.51 27.07
N GLU A 204 -15.28 18.61 27.73
CA GLU A 204 -14.43 19.79 27.76
C GLU A 204 -13.24 19.55 28.72
N GLY A 205 -12.10 19.15 28.16
CA GLY A 205 -10.90 18.87 28.95
C GLY A 205 -10.91 17.53 29.73
N ASP A 206 -9.81 17.30 30.45
CA ASP A 206 -9.57 16.04 31.18
C ASP A 206 -10.34 15.97 32.51
N SER A 207 -10.77 17.12 33.07
CA SER A 207 -11.57 17.18 34.30
C SER A 207 -12.96 16.58 34.10
N ALA A 208 -13.69 17.01 33.07
CA ALA A 208 -15.00 16.47 32.72
C ALA A 208 -14.90 15.00 32.23
N LYS A 209 -13.75 14.57 31.65
CA LYS A 209 -13.48 13.15 31.36
C LYS A 209 -13.53 12.30 32.63
N ALA A 210 -12.90 12.75 33.72
CA ALA A 210 -12.89 11.98 34.97
C ALA A 210 -14.31 11.74 35.51
N LEU A 211 -15.17 12.76 35.41
CA LEU A 211 -16.58 12.66 35.78
C LEU A 211 -17.34 11.65 34.91
N ALA A 212 -17.17 11.73 33.58
CA ALA A 212 -17.79 10.79 32.66
C ALA A 212 -17.33 9.34 32.91
N MET A 213 -16.05 9.13 33.23
CA MET A 213 -15.51 7.81 33.57
C MET A 213 -16.08 7.26 34.88
N ALA A 214 -16.34 8.11 35.88
CA ALA A 214 -17.00 7.69 37.11
C ALA A 214 -18.43 7.19 36.86
N GLY A 215 -19.17 7.86 35.96
CA GLY A 215 -20.51 7.39 35.54
C GLY A 215 -20.46 6.06 34.77
N ILE A 216 -19.49 5.91 33.86
CA ILE A 216 -19.31 4.68 33.08
C ILE A 216 -18.93 3.48 33.96
N ALA A 217 -18.22 3.70 35.07
CA ALA A 217 -17.93 2.64 36.02
C ALA A 217 -19.20 2.01 36.62
N VAL A 218 -20.30 2.77 36.70
CA VAL A 218 -21.60 2.31 37.22
C VAL A 218 -22.47 1.70 36.11
N VAL A 219 -22.54 2.37 34.95
CA VAL A 219 -23.43 1.98 33.84
C VAL A 219 -22.84 0.87 32.95
N GLY A 220 -21.51 0.70 32.99
CA GLY A 220 -20.78 -0.27 32.20
C GLY A 220 -20.16 0.31 30.92
N ARG A 221 -19.07 -0.33 30.47
CA ARG A 221 -18.19 0.18 29.40
C ARG A 221 -18.54 -0.35 28.00
N ASN A 222 -19.62 -1.09 27.87
CA ASN A 222 -19.99 -1.74 26.61
C ASN A 222 -20.47 -0.72 25.57
N HIS A 223 -21.30 0.23 25.99
CA HIS A 223 -21.95 1.20 25.10
C HIS A 223 -21.45 2.64 25.25
N TYR A 224 -20.54 2.95 26.18
CA TYR A 224 -20.10 4.33 26.43
C TYR A 224 -18.59 4.49 26.27
N GLY A 225 -18.19 5.42 25.41
CA GLY A 225 -16.80 5.85 25.24
C GLY A 225 -16.65 7.33 25.59
N VAL A 226 -15.44 7.76 25.95
CA VAL A 226 -15.15 9.16 26.34
C VAL A 226 -13.92 9.68 25.62
N PHE A 227 -14.02 10.90 25.08
CA PHE A 227 -12.90 11.61 24.49
C PHE A 227 -12.86 13.09 24.92
N PRO A 228 -11.78 13.55 25.57
CA PRO A 228 -11.65 14.95 25.96
C PRO A 228 -11.19 15.81 24.78
N LEU A 229 -11.95 16.87 24.50
CA LEU A 229 -11.58 17.88 23.52
C LEU A 229 -10.53 18.83 24.11
N ARG A 230 -9.59 19.28 23.26
CA ARG A 230 -8.64 20.35 23.56
C ARG A 230 -8.62 21.34 22.40
N GLY A 231 -8.98 22.60 22.67
CA GLY A 231 -8.94 23.69 21.71
C GLY A 231 -10.17 23.79 20.79
N LYS A 232 -10.08 24.63 19.76
CA LYS A 232 -11.17 24.89 18.80
C LYS A 232 -11.30 23.73 17.81
N LEU A 233 -12.53 23.28 17.57
CA LEU A 233 -12.84 22.23 16.59
C LEU A 233 -12.59 22.74 15.16
N LEU A 234 -12.08 21.83 14.31
CA LEU A 234 -11.95 22.06 12.88
C LEU A 234 -13.23 21.63 12.17
N ASN A 235 -13.69 22.42 11.21
CA ASN A 235 -14.87 22.06 10.41
C ASN A 235 -14.50 20.99 9.37
N TYR A 236 -15.28 19.91 9.28
CA TYR A 236 -15.04 18.78 8.37
C TYR A 236 -16.36 18.27 7.78
N ASP A 237 -16.34 17.89 6.49
CA ASP A 237 -17.57 17.66 5.69
C ASP A 237 -17.71 16.21 5.19
N SER A 238 -17.31 15.22 5.98
CA SER A 238 -17.48 13.81 5.63
C SER A 238 -17.84 12.95 6.84
N THR A 239 -18.89 12.14 6.70
CA THR A 239 -19.52 11.37 7.79
C THR A 239 -19.66 9.87 7.48
N LYS A 240 -18.79 9.32 6.61
CA LYS A 240 -18.84 7.89 6.27
C LYS A 240 -18.18 7.03 7.35
N GLY A 241 -18.87 5.97 7.79
CA GLY A 241 -18.30 4.92 8.66
C GLY A 241 -18.30 5.22 10.16
N LEU A 242 -19.37 5.82 10.69
CA LEU A 242 -19.49 6.14 12.12
C LEU A 242 -19.35 4.88 13.01
N ARG A 243 -18.50 4.98 14.04
CA ARG A 243 -18.29 3.92 15.06
C ARG A 243 -19.27 3.99 16.23
N TYR A 244 -19.96 5.11 16.39
CA TYR A 244 -20.92 5.38 17.44
C TYR A 244 -22.22 5.85 16.80
N GLY A 245 -23.36 5.36 17.28
CA GLY A 245 -24.68 5.80 16.83
C GLY A 245 -25.11 7.12 17.48
N HIS A 246 -24.55 7.42 18.66
CA HIS A 246 -24.89 8.60 19.43
C HIS A 246 -23.65 9.41 19.80
N LEU A 247 -23.83 10.72 19.86
CA LEU A 247 -22.83 11.67 20.32
C LEU A 247 -23.43 12.49 21.47
N MET A 248 -22.75 12.50 22.60
CA MET A 248 -23.10 13.30 23.76
C MET A 248 -21.99 14.32 24.01
N ILE A 249 -22.33 15.58 24.23
CA ILE A 249 -21.37 16.64 24.54
C ILE A 249 -21.57 17.02 26.01
N MET A 250 -20.51 16.94 26.79
CA MET A 250 -20.45 17.38 28.19
C MET A 250 -19.51 18.59 28.28
N THR A 251 -20.11 19.76 28.43
CA THR A 251 -19.43 21.03 28.70
C THR A 251 -19.64 21.39 30.16
N ASP A 252 -18.69 22.07 30.78
CA ASP A 252 -18.91 22.63 32.11
C ASP A 252 -20.01 23.70 32.02
N GLN A 253 -20.94 23.69 32.97
CA GLN A 253 -21.86 24.82 33.12
C GLN A 253 -21.06 26.00 33.64
N GLU A 254 -20.50 26.83 32.75
CA GLU A 254 -20.17 28.19 33.13
C GLU A 254 -21.48 28.87 33.57
N ALA A 255 -21.55 29.21 34.85
CA ALA A 255 -22.65 29.96 35.43
C ALA A 255 -22.82 31.25 34.63
N ARG A 256 -23.90 31.34 33.84
CA ARG A 256 -24.43 32.63 33.39
C ARG A 256 -25.04 33.34 34.59
N CYS A 257 -24.19 33.87 35.46
CA CYS A 257 -24.51 34.98 36.34
C CYS A 257 -23.92 36.24 35.71
N THR A 258 -24.65 36.80 34.75
CA THR A 258 -24.49 38.21 34.40
C THR A 258 -25.63 38.98 35.07
N THR A 259 -25.24 39.74 36.09
CA THR A 259 -26.00 40.88 36.61
C THR A 259 -25.69 42.09 35.73
#